data_AF-A0A4Z2EXV0-F1
#
_entry.id   AF-A0A4Z2EXV0-F1
#
_cell.length_a   1.000
_cell.length_b   1.000
_cell.length_c   1.000
_cell.angle_alpha   90.00
_cell.angle_beta   90.00
_cell.angle_gamma   90.00
#
_symmetry.space_group_name_H-M   'P 1'
#
loop_
_entity.id
_entity.type
_entity.pdbx_description
1 polymer ?
#
loop_
_entity_poly.entity_id
_entity_poly.type
_entity_poly.pdbx_seq_one_letter_code
_entity_poly.pdbx_strand_id
1 'polypeptide(L)'
;MLEMRRQEIAEQKRREREMQQQMDCRDEETLELKETYSSLQQEVDIKTKKLKKLFAKLQAVKAEIHDIQEAHINERQELEQTQNELTRDLKLKHLIIENFIPSEEKNKIVNRAYFDEEDEYWKTKPITRIEDDHQMMTRPLSAVGYWRPLSHHSHMAMMMRPDMRYKAENVMMLDMDLPARTTKEYQEPVIAPKVAAALESALRDEDEIQVDASGFHSGSGATPPAGLKKPKSGRPRTGRKSSTPTSPFSPSSPGSPLYPQSRGLVPK
;
A
#
# COMPACT_ATOMS: atom_id res chain seq x y z
N MET A 1 25.92 -18.05 40.16
CA MET A 1 26.73 -19.22 40.59
C MET A 1 26.20 -20.56 40.06
N LEU A 2 24.88 -20.80 39.98
CA LEU A 2 24.34 -22.07 39.45
C LEU A 2 24.46 -22.21 37.92
N GLU A 3 24.37 -21.10 37.18
CA GLU A 3 24.53 -21.08 35.72
C GLU A 3 25.96 -21.39 35.27
N MET A 4 26.97 -20.82 35.93
CA MET A 4 28.38 -21.14 35.63
C MET A 4 28.69 -22.62 35.90
N ARG A 5 28.13 -23.20 36.98
CA ARG A 5 28.27 -24.64 37.27
C ARG A 5 27.58 -25.51 36.23
N ARG A 6 26.42 -25.10 35.71
CA ARG A 6 25.75 -25.79 34.60
C ARG A 6 26.55 -25.71 33.30
N GLN A 7 27.17 -24.58 33.02
CA GLN A 7 28.04 -24.40 31.85
C GLN A 7 29.32 -25.26 31.96
N GLU A 8 29.97 -25.31 33.13
CA GLU A 8 31.11 -26.21 33.37
C GLU A 8 30.76 -27.68 33.19
N ILE A 9 29.61 -28.12 33.70
CA ILE A 9 29.13 -29.50 33.54
C ILE A 9 28.83 -29.80 32.07
N ALA A 10 28.23 -28.86 31.34
CA ALA A 10 27.95 -29.00 29.92
C ALA A 10 29.25 -29.08 29.09
N GLU A 11 30.26 -28.27 29.42
CA GLU A 11 31.58 -28.34 28.78
C GLU A 11 32.32 -29.64 29.10
N GLN A 12 32.28 -30.11 30.35
CA GLN A 12 32.87 -31.41 30.71
C GLN A 12 32.21 -32.54 29.93
N LYS A 13 30.87 -32.58 29.87
CA LYS A 13 30.15 -33.56 29.05
C LYS A 13 30.49 -33.47 27.56
N ARG A 14 30.76 -32.26 27.05
CA ARG A 14 31.16 -32.08 25.64
C ARG A 14 32.56 -32.62 25.39
N ARG A 15 33.53 -32.28 26.24
CA ARG A 15 34.91 -32.78 26.18
C ARG A 15 34.97 -34.29 26.38
N GLU A 16 34.16 -34.84 27.27
CA GLU A 16 34.03 -36.28 27.48
C GLU A 16 33.51 -36.99 26.22
N ARG A 17 32.47 -36.44 25.58
CA ARG A 17 31.95 -36.98 24.30
C ARG A 17 32.96 -36.89 23.16
N GLU A 18 33.66 -35.76 23.05
CA GLU A 18 34.71 -35.55 22.04
C GLU A 18 35.89 -36.52 22.26
N MET A 19 36.33 -36.72 23.51
CA MET A 19 37.36 -37.71 23.84
C MET A 19 36.89 -39.14 23.56
N GLN A 20 35.65 -39.48 23.89
CA GLN A 20 35.11 -40.82 23.62
C GLN A 20 35.05 -41.09 22.10
N GLN A 21 34.60 -40.11 21.31
CA GLN A 21 34.61 -40.23 19.85
C GLN A 21 36.02 -40.35 19.29
N GLN A 22 36.99 -39.59 19.80
CA GLN A 22 38.40 -39.75 19.39
C GLN A 22 38.98 -41.12 19.74
N MET A 23 38.64 -41.66 20.91
CA MET A 23 39.06 -43.01 21.30
C MET A 23 38.46 -44.06 20.38
N ASP A 24 37.15 -43.97 20.09
CA ASP A 24 36.48 -44.91 19.19
C ASP A 24 37.05 -44.83 17.75
N CYS A 25 37.34 -43.61 17.25
CA CYS A 25 38.00 -43.43 15.95
C CYS A 25 39.42 -44.00 15.91
N ARG A 26 40.21 -43.78 16.97
CA ARG A 26 41.56 -44.36 17.07
C ARG A 26 41.53 -45.87 17.21
N ASP A 27 40.56 -46.42 17.92
CA ASP A 27 40.38 -47.86 18.05
C ASP A 27 39.92 -48.48 16.72
N GLU A 28 39.18 -47.76 15.89
CA GLU A 28 38.86 -48.16 14.50
C GLU A 28 40.11 -48.10 13.60
N GLU A 29 40.87 -47.00 13.58
CA GLU A 29 42.12 -46.88 12.79
C GLU A 29 43.20 -47.89 13.18
N THR A 30 43.39 -48.13 14.48
CA THR A 30 44.37 -49.12 14.96
C THR A 30 43.95 -50.56 14.66
N LEU A 31 42.64 -50.80 14.46
CA LEU A 31 42.13 -52.08 13.98
C LEU A 31 42.43 -52.30 12.50
N GLU A 32 42.39 -51.22 11.69
CA GLU A 32 42.70 -51.23 10.26
C GLU A 32 44.22 -51.38 10.01
N LEU A 33 45.06 -50.73 10.82
CA LEU A 33 46.52 -50.79 10.66
C LEU A 33 47.14 -52.14 11.09
N LYS A 34 46.44 -52.94 11.91
CA LYS A 34 46.86 -54.29 12.36
C LYS A 34 46.48 -55.42 11.40
N GLU A 35 46.12 -55.12 10.16
CA GLU A 35 45.72 -56.12 9.15
C GLU A 35 46.89 -56.86 8.47
N THR A 36 48.10 -56.82 9.03
CA THR A 36 49.15 -57.80 8.72
C THR A 36 48.90 -59.07 9.54
N TYR A 37 48.01 -59.92 9.06
CA TYR A 37 47.67 -61.19 9.72
C TYR A 37 48.92 -62.08 9.84
N SER A 38 49.27 -62.52 11.05
CA SER A 38 50.42 -63.40 11.28
C SER A 38 50.08 -64.89 11.14
N SER A 39 48.79 -65.24 11.04
CA SER A 39 48.30 -66.62 10.84
C SER A 39 46.85 -66.62 10.29
N LEU A 40 46.50 -67.65 9.51
CA LEU A 40 45.14 -67.84 8.98
C LEU A 40 44.09 -67.92 10.10
N GLN A 41 44.42 -68.53 11.24
CA GLN A 41 43.51 -68.59 12.40
C GLN A 41 43.23 -67.19 12.97
N GLN A 42 44.26 -66.34 13.06
CA GLN A 42 44.13 -64.97 13.52
C GLN A 42 43.27 -64.14 12.56
N GLU A 43 43.40 -64.37 11.25
CA GLU A 43 42.55 -63.74 10.24
C GLU A 43 41.08 -64.11 10.41
N VAL A 44 40.76 -65.39 10.60
CA VAL A 44 39.39 -65.86 10.86
C VAL A 44 38.82 -65.23 12.13
N ASP A 45 39.58 -65.17 13.23
CA ASP A 45 39.12 -64.58 14.48
C ASP A 45 38.88 -63.07 14.36
N ILE A 46 39.77 -62.34 13.67
CA ILE A 46 39.62 -60.90 13.44
C ILE A 46 38.42 -60.63 12.52
N LYS A 47 38.26 -61.37 11.42
CA LYS A 47 37.10 -61.24 10.53
C LYS A 47 35.79 -61.59 11.24
N THR A 48 35.80 -62.60 12.11
CA THR A 48 34.62 -62.96 12.93
C THR A 48 34.24 -61.84 13.90
N LYS A 49 35.23 -61.19 14.54
CA LYS A 49 34.99 -60.02 15.38
C LYS A 49 34.46 -58.83 14.58
N LYS A 50 35.02 -58.56 13.39
CA LYS A 50 34.53 -57.50 12.48
C LYS A 50 33.09 -57.79 12.05
N LEU A 51 32.78 -59.02 11.68
CA LEU A 51 31.43 -59.43 11.31
C LEU A 51 30.44 -59.23 12.47
N LYS A 52 30.81 -59.62 13.70
CA LYS A 52 30.00 -59.38 14.90
C LYS A 52 29.77 -57.89 15.16
N LYS A 53 30.81 -57.05 15.00
CA LYS A 53 30.68 -55.58 15.12
C LYS A 53 29.73 -55.02 14.07
N LEU A 54 29.89 -55.39 12.80
CA LEU A 54 29.01 -54.95 11.71
C LEU A 54 27.56 -55.42 11.92
N PHE A 55 27.37 -56.66 12.38
CA PHE A 55 26.05 -57.18 12.70
C PHE A 55 25.40 -56.42 13.86
N ALA A 56 26.16 -56.10 14.90
CA ALA A 56 25.67 -55.27 16.01
C ALA A 56 25.30 -53.85 15.54
N LYS A 57 26.13 -53.21 14.70
CA LYS A 57 25.81 -51.90 14.08
C LYS A 57 24.53 -51.99 13.23
N LEU A 58 24.38 -53.05 12.44
CA LEU A 58 23.18 -53.29 11.64
C LEU A 58 21.93 -53.48 12.51
N GLN A 59 22.04 -54.23 13.61
CA GLN A 59 20.92 -54.44 14.53
C GLN A 59 20.53 -53.15 15.26
N ALA A 60 21.52 -52.33 15.64
CA ALA A 60 21.27 -51.02 16.24
C ALA A 60 20.52 -50.09 15.27
N VAL A 61 20.99 -49.98 14.02
CA VAL A 61 20.30 -49.18 12.99
C VAL A 61 18.89 -49.71 12.70
N LYS A 62 18.68 -51.03 12.71
CA LYS A 62 17.33 -51.60 12.57
C LYS A 62 16.41 -51.23 13.72
N ALA A 63 16.90 -51.24 14.95
CA ALA A 63 16.13 -50.81 16.12
C ALA A 63 15.81 -49.31 16.01
N GLU A 64 16.79 -48.48 15.67
CA GLU A 64 16.59 -47.04 15.47
C GLU A 64 15.55 -46.73 14.39
N ILE A 65 15.58 -47.44 13.25
CA ILE A 65 14.54 -47.31 12.21
C ILE A 65 13.16 -47.66 12.77
N HIS A 66 13.05 -48.71 13.58
CA HIS A 66 11.79 -49.11 14.18
C HIS A 66 11.26 -48.06 15.15
N ASP A 67 12.13 -47.55 16.03
CA ASP A 67 11.79 -46.51 17.01
C ASP A 67 11.31 -45.22 16.31
N ILE A 68 11.99 -44.82 15.23
CA ILE A 68 11.58 -43.66 14.40
C ILE A 68 10.22 -43.90 13.74
N GLN A 69 9.97 -45.11 13.23
CA GLN A 69 8.68 -45.45 12.63
C GLN A 69 7.54 -45.40 13.64
N GLU A 70 7.76 -45.94 14.84
CA GLU A 70 6.77 -45.89 15.92
C GLU A 70 6.49 -44.44 16.34
N ALA A 71 7.53 -43.62 16.54
CA ALA A 71 7.38 -42.21 16.85
C ALA A 71 6.57 -41.46 15.78
N HIS A 72 6.87 -41.70 14.50
CA HIS A 72 6.14 -41.08 13.39
C HIS A 72 4.68 -41.56 13.30
N ILE A 73 4.40 -42.83 13.63
CA ILE A 73 3.02 -43.34 13.70
C ILE A 73 2.25 -42.64 14.83
N ASN A 74 2.87 -42.50 16.00
CA ASN A 74 2.25 -41.84 17.16
C ASN A 74 1.99 -40.36 16.87
N GLU A 75 2.97 -39.61 16.35
CA GLU A 75 2.81 -38.21 15.96
C GLU A 75 1.69 -38.05 14.93
N ARG A 76 1.64 -38.94 13.92
CA ARG A 76 0.56 -38.92 12.93
C ARG A 76 -0.82 -39.13 13.58
N GLN A 77 -0.94 -40.07 14.52
CA GLN A 77 -2.18 -40.32 15.24
C GLN A 77 -2.60 -39.14 16.11
N GLU A 78 -1.66 -38.49 16.80
CA GLU A 78 -1.92 -37.29 17.60
C GLU A 78 -2.40 -36.11 16.75
N LEU A 79 -1.74 -35.89 15.60
CA LEU A 79 -2.16 -34.87 14.63
C LEU A 79 -3.55 -35.18 14.06
N GLU A 80 -3.83 -36.44 13.73
CA GLU A 80 -5.16 -36.88 13.26
C GLU A 80 -6.23 -36.68 14.34
N GLN A 81 -5.93 -36.98 15.59
CA GLN A 81 -6.84 -36.73 16.71
C GLN A 81 -7.12 -35.22 16.85
N THR A 82 -6.08 -34.39 16.84
CA THR A 82 -6.19 -32.93 16.93
C THR A 82 -7.03 -32.38 15.77
N GLN A 83 -6.79 -32.87 14.54
CA GLN A 83 -7.59 -32.50 13.37
C GLN A 83 -9.06 -32.88 13.54
N ASN A 84 -9.34 -34.08 14.06
CA ASN A 84 -10.71 -34.54 14.30
C ASN A 84 -11.42 -33.71 15.37
N GLU A 85 -10.72 -33.31 16.43
CA GLU A 85 -11.22 -32.41 17.46
C GLU A 85 -11.53 -31.02 16.91
N LEU A 86 -10.60 -30.39 16.21
CA LEU A 86 -10.81 -29.09 15.55
C LEU A 86 -11.97 -29.15 14.54
N THR A 87 -12.08 -30.27 13.80
CA THR A 87 -13.19 -30.48 12.85
C THR A 87 -14.53 -30.59 13.57
N ARG A 88 -14.58 -31.30 14.70
CA ARG A 88 -15.79 -31.41 15.53
C ARG A 88 -16.22 -30.05 16.07
N ASP A 89 -15.27 -29.28 16.59
CA ASP A 89 -15.52 -27.93 17.11
C ASP A 89 -15.97 -26.96 16.01
N LEU A 90 -15.36 -27.03 14.83
CA LEU A 90 -15.78 -26.24 13.67
C LEU A 90 -17.22 -26.60 13.28
N LYS A 91 -17.54 -27.89 13.15
CA LYS A 91 -18.90 -28.36 12.83
C LYS A 91 -19.91 -27.87 13.87
N LEU A 92 -19.57 -27.95 15.16
CA LEU A 92 -20.42 -27.43 16.23
C LEU A 92 -20.65 -25.92 16.10
N LYS A 93 -19.57 -25.14 15.93
CA LYS A 93 -19.68 -23.68 15.73
C LYS A 93 -20.50 -23.34 14.49
N HIS A 94 -20.32 -24.07 13.40
CA HIS A 94 -21.09 -23.88 12.16
C HIS A 94 -22.57 -24.16 12.40
N LEU A 95 -22.91 -25.27 13.07
CA LEU A 95 -24.27 -25.62 13.40
C LEU A 95 -24.93 -24.55 14.28
N ILE A 96 -24.21 -24.01 15.26
CA ILE A 96 -24.69 -22.91 16.10
C ILE A 96 -24.96 -21.67 15.23
N ILE A 97 -24.04 -21.30 14.34
CA ILE A 97 -24.20 -20.17 13.44
C ILE A 97 -25.44 -20.35 12.56
N GLU A 98 -25.66 -21.52 11.97
CA GLU A 98 -26.79 -21.78 11.07
C GLU A 98 -28.15 -21.81 11.79
N ASN A 99 -28.20 -22.30 13.04
CA ASN A 99 -29.46 -22.43 13.77
C ASN A 99 -29.84 -21.16 14.54
N PHE A 100 -28.86 -20.36 15.01
CA PHE A 100 -29.11 -19.23 15.91
C PHE A 100 -28.84 -17.85 15.29
N ILE A 101 -28.12 -17.76 14.17
CA ILE A 101 -27.78 -16.47 13.56
C ILE A 101 -28.53 -16.32 12.22
N PRO A 102 -29.36 -15.28 12.06
CA PRO A 102 -29.97 -14.96 10.78
C PRO A 102 -28.94 -14.81 9.66
N SER A 103 -29.28 -15.31 8.47
CA SER A 103 -28.35 -15.35 7.33
C SER A 103 -27.89 -13.94 6.92
N GLU A 104 -28.73 -12.92 7.11
CA GLU A 104 -28.42 -11.52 6.83
C GLU A 104 -27.29 -10.99 7.73
N GLU A 105 -27.32 -11.28 9.03
CA GLU A 105 -26.30 -10.83 9.98
C GLU A 105 -24.98 -11.57 9.79
N LYS A 106 -25.04 -12.89 9.53
CA LYS A 106 -23.86 -13.68 9.15
C LYS A 106 -23.14 -13.06 7.95
N ASN A 107 -23.89 -12.74 6.89
CA ASN A 107 -23.32 -12.16 5.67
C ASN A 107 -22.71 -10.77 5.90
N LYS A 108 -23.34 -9.92 6.72
CA LYS A 108 -22.78 -8.62 7.11
C LYS A 108 -21.43 -8.75 7.82
N ILE A 109 -21.28 -9.72 8.71
CA ILE A 109 -20.03 -9.95 9.44
C ILE A 109 -18.96 -10.49 8.49
N VAL A 110 -19.29 -11.50 7.67
CA VAL A 110 -18.34 -12.13 6.72
C VAL A 110 -17.79 -11.10 5.74
N ASN A 111 -18.62 -10.21 5.20
CA ASN A 111 -18.18 -9.19 4.24
C ASN A 111 -17.28 -8.11 4.87
N ARG A 112 -17.37 -7.92 6.20
CA ARG A 112 -16.60 -6.92 6.96
C ARG A 112 -15.37 -7.51 7.64
N ALA A 113 -15.28 -8.83 7.71
CA ALA A 113 -14.17 -9.52 8.33
C ALA A 113 -12.94 -9.43 7.43
N TYR A 114 -11.81 -9.05 8.01
CA TYR A 114 -10.51 -9.12 7.36
C TYR A 114 -9.50 -9.71 8.34
N PHE A 115 -8.51 -10.40 7.80
CA PHE A 115 -7.42 -10.95 8.59
C PHE A 115 -6.35 -9.87 8.76
N ASP A 116 -5.97 -9.60 10.00
CA ASP A 116 -4.84 -8.72 10.29
C ASP A 116 -3.57 -9.54 10.42
N GLU A 117 -2.65 -9.41 9.47
CA GLU A 117 -1.39 -10.16 9.44
C GLU A 117 -0.41 -9.68 10.52
N GLU A 118 -0.49 -8.43 10.99
CA GLU A 118 0.45 -7.90 11.99
C GLU A 118 0.15 -8.49 13.38
N ASP A 119 -1.13 -8.57 13.72
CA ASP A 119 -1.55 -9.07 15.02
C ASP A 119 -2.03 -10.55 15.01
N GLU A 120 -2.11 -11.19 13.83
CA GLU A 120 -2.53 -12.59 13.67
C GLU A 120 -3.96 -12.90 14.14
N TYR A 121 -4.88 -11.92 14.10
CA TYR A 121 -6.30 -12.14 14.43
C TYR A 121 -7.29 -11.55 13.43
N TRP A 122 -8.48 -12.13 13.39
CA TRP A 122 -9.60 -11.64 12.58
C TRP A 122 -10.18 -10.36 13.18
N LYS A 123 -10.17 -9.27 12.41
CA LYS A 123 -10.82 -8.00 12.73
C LYS A 123 -12.09 -7.82 11.89
N THR A 124 -13.02 -6.99 12.38
CA THR A 124 -14.19 -6.59 11.58
C THR A 124 -14.18 -5.07 11.40
N LYS A 125 -14.35 -4.62 10.17
CA LYS A 125 -14.54 -3.20 9.82
C LYS A 125 -15.79 -2.66 10.50
N PRO A 126 -15.86 -1.45 11.07
CA PRO A 126 -17.08 -0.94 11.73
C PRO A 126 -18.30 -0.86 10.77
N ILE A 127 -19.54 -0.96 11.29
CA ILE A 127 -20.81 -0.89 10.49
C ILE A 127 -21.01 0.50 9.87
N THR A 128 -20.30 1.50 10.37
CA THR A 128 -20.42 2.86 9.92
C THR A 128 -20.12 2.97 8.42
N ARG A 129 -21.05 3.55 7.65
CA ARG A 129 -20.96 3.87 6.20
C ARG A 129 -19.83 4.87 5.85
N ILE A 130 -18.73 4.84 6.57
CA ILE A 130 -17.71 5.90 6.62
C ILE A 130 -16.44 5.47 5.88
N GLU A 131 -16.23 4.18 5.60
CA GLU A 131 -14.98 3.73 4.98
C GLU A 131 -14.80 4.23 3.54
N ASP A 132 -15.87 4.38 2.75
CA ASP A 132 -15.80 4.85 1.36
C ASP A 132 -16.22 6.31 1.17
N ASP A 133 -16.80 6.95 2.19
CA ASP A 133 -17.32 8.31 2.13
C ASP A 133 -16.86 9.09 3.37
N HIS A 134 -15.70 9.75 3.25
CA HIS A 134 -15.28 10.81 4.17
C HIS A 134 -16.21 12.04 4.13
N GLN A 135 -17.39 11.93 3.50
CA GLN A 135 -18.45 12.91 3.64
C GLN A 135 -19.19 12.65 4.94
N MET A 136 -18.82 13.40 5.97
CA MET A 136 -19.69 13.60 7.13
C MET A 136 -21.11 13.86 6.61
N MET A 137 -22.09 13.06 7.00
CA MET A 137 -23.47 13.26 6.57
C MET A 137 -23.87 14.71 6.85
N THR A 138 -24.10 15.48 5.77
CA THR A 138 -24.57 16.85 5.89
C THR A 138 -25.97 16.81 6.49
N ARG A 139 -26.22 17.69 7.46
CA ARG A 139 -27.55 17.79 8.06
C ARG A 139 -28.52 18.19 6.94
N PRO A 140 -29.70 17.53 6.83
CA PRO A 140 -30.67 17.91 5.82
C PRO A 140 -31.07 19.37 6.02
N LEU A 141 -31.08 20.13 4.92
CA LEU A 141 -31.56 21.51 4.91
C LEU A 141 -33.07 21.53 5.13
N SER A 142 -33.58 22.59 5.76
CA SER A 142 -35.02 22.81 5.84
C SER A 142 -35.62 23.05 4.44
N ALA A 143 -36.93 22.86 4.29
CA ALA A 143 -37.64 23.11 3.04
C ALA A 143 -37.49 24.56 2.51
N VAL A 144 -37.13 25.49 3.40
CA VAL A 144 -36.91 26.91 3.08
C VAL A 144 -35.42 27.20 2.83
N GLY A 145 -34.57 26.18 2.77
CA GLY A 145 -33.14 26.30 2.46
C GLY A 145 -32.24 26.66 3.65
N TYR A 146 -32.81 26.88 4.84
CA TYR A 146 -32.04 27.19 6.05
C TYR A 146 -31.58 25.93 6.80
N TRP A 147 -30.49 26.05 7.58
CA TRP A 147 -29.92 24.99 8.44
C TRP A 147 -30.86 24.47 9.55
N ARG A 148 -31.96 25.18 9.81
CA ARG A 148 -32.99 24.82 10.80
C ARG A 148 -34.38 25.07 10.21
N PRO A 149 -35.40 24.26 10.54
CA PRO A 149 -36.77 24.58 10.16
C PRO A 149 -37.25 25.84 10.88
N LEU A 150 -37.80 26.79 10.13
CA LEU A 150 -38.39 28.01 10.66
C LEU A 150 -39.92 27.97 10.53
N SER A 151 -40.61 28.56 11.50
CA SER A 151 -42.05 28.79 11.39
C SER A 151 -42.35 29.87 10.34
N HIS A 152 -43.55 29.85 9.76
CA HIS A 152 -43.99 30.87 8.81
C HIS A 152 -43.90 32.28 9.40
N HIS A 153 -44.28 32.44 10.67
CA HIS A 153 -44.17 33.71 11.40
C HIS A 153 -42.72 34.20 11.48
N SER A 154 -41.79 33.33 11.89
CA SER A 154 -40.36 33.69 11.98
C SER A 154 -39.79 34.08 10.62
N HIS A 155 -40.19 33.37 9.56
CA HIS A 155 -39.78 33.67 8.19
C HIS A 155 -40.27 35.05 7.71
N MET A 156 -41.55 35.36 7.93
CA MET A 156 -42.10 36.69 7.59
C MET A 156 -41.48 37.81 8.43
N ALA A 157 -41.30 37.58 9.74
CA ALA A 157 -40.72 38.57 10.64
C ALA A 157 -39.28 38.95 10.23
N MET A 158 -38.48 37.97 9.80
CA MET A 158 -37.12 38.19 9.32
C MET A 158 -37.05 39.06 8.05
N MET A 159 -38.05 38.99 7.16
CA MET A 159 -38.15 39.83 5.95
C MET A 159 -38.57 41.26 6.28
N MET A 160 -39.40 41.43 7.31
CA MET A 160 -39.92 42.74 7.71
C MET A 160 -38.91 43.53 8.55
N ARG A 161 -38.23 42.86 9.48
CA ARG A 161 -37.29 43.49 10.41
C ARG A 161 -36.08 42.58 10.63
N PRO A 162 -34.86 43.13 10.65
CA PRO A 162 -33.66 42.37 11.02
C PRO A 162 -33.59 42.17 12.54
N ASP A 163 -34.61 41.53 13.11
CA ASP A 163 -34.61 41.13 14.53
C ASP A 163 -33.80 39.84 14.67
N MET A 164 -32.86 39.82 15.62
CA MET A 164 -32.03 38.66 15.93
C MET A 164 -32.84 37.47 16.44
N ARG A 165 -34.02 37.71 17.02
CA ARG A 165 -34.89 36.66 17.56
C ARG A 165 -35.35 35.64 16.52
N TYR A 166 -35.53 36.06 15.27
CA TYR A 166 -36.16 35.24 14.22
C TYR A 166 -35.17 34.80 13.13
N LYS A 167 -33.86 34.94 13.36
CA LYS A 167 -32.83 34.54 12.39
C LYS A 167 -32.70 33.01 12.32
N ALA A 168 -32.43 32.52 11.12
CA ALA A 168 -32.20 31.09 10.86
C ALA A 168 -30.81 30.62 11.34
N GLU A 169 -29.88 31.56 11.44
CA GLU A 169 -28.47 31.33 11.77
C GLU A 169 -28.08 32.17 12.99
N ASN A 170 -27.13 31.67 13.77
CA ASN A 170 -26.59 32.36 14.94
C ASN A 170 -25.47 33.33 14.55
N VAL A 171 -25.72 34.19 13.56
CA VAL A 171 -24.75 35.17 13.06
C VAL A 171 -25.32 36.58 13.26
N MET A 172 -24.53 37.43 13.90
CA MET A 172 -24.84 38.86 14.03
C MET A 172 -24.47 39.58 12.74
N MET A 173 -25.46 40.16 12.06
CA MET A 173 -25.22 41.08 10.95
C MET A 173 -24.92 42.45 11.54
N LEU A 174 -23.65 42.84 11.54
CA LEU A 174 -23.21 44.15 12.00
C LEU A 174 -23.06 45.07 10.78
N ASP A 175 -23.61 46.29 10.86
CA ASP A 175 -23.35 47.33 9.87
C ASP A 175 -21.91 47.81 10.08
N MET A 176 -21.05 47.54 9.09
CA MET A 176 -19.65 47.94 9.14
C MET A 176 -19.56 49.43 8.83
N ASP A 177 -19.11 50.22 9.81
CA ASP A 177 -18.84 51.64 9.59
C ASP A 177 -17.53 51.77 8.79
N LEU A 178 -17.66 52.07 7.49
CA LEU A 178 -16.52 52.21 6.60
C LEU A 178 -15.76 53.49 6.98
N PRO A 179 -14.42 53.44 7.12
CA PRO A 179 -13.67 54.63 7.46
C PRO A 179 -13.89 55.72 6.41
N ALA A 180 -14.04 56.96 6.86
CA ALA A 180 -14.15 58.11 5.96
C ALA A 180 -12.99 58.11 4.97
N ARG A 181 -13.28 58.41 3.70
CA ARG A 181 -12.30 58.42 2.61
C ARG A 181 -11.08 59.27 3.01
N THR A 182 -9.94 58.61 3.23
CA THR A 182 -8.67 59.26 3.60
C THR A 182 -7.87 59.74 2.38
N THR A 183 -8.39 59.52 1.17
CA THR A 183 -7.74 59.96 -0.07
C THR A 183 -8.22 61.34 -0.48
N LYS A 184 -7.28 62.29 -0.58
CA LYS A 184 -7.51 63.58 -1.22
C LYS A 184 -7.48 63.38 -2.74
N GLU A 185 -8.45 63.95 -3.47
CA GLU A 185 -8.43 63.93 -4.92
C GLU A 185 -7.22 64.72 -5.43
N TYR A 186 -6.51 64.13 -6.39
CA TYR A 186 -5.34 64.76 -6.99
C TYR A 186 -5.81 65.98 -7.78
N GLN A 187 -5.34 67.15 -7.38
CA GLN A 187 -5.55 68.38 -8.12
C GLN A 187 -4.31 68.61 -8.97
N GLU A 188 -4.47 68.58 -10.29
CA GLU A 188 -3.36 68.77 -11.21
C GLU A 188 -2.65 70.11 -10.94
N PRO A 189 -1.31 70.15 -10.93
CA PRO A 189 -0.57 71.41 -10.83
C PRO A 189 -0.96 72.33 -11.99
N VAL A 190 -1.21 73.61 -11.72
CA VAL A 190 -1.47 74.60 -12.77
C VAL A 190 -0.17 74.84 -13.53
N ILE A 191 -0.01 74.18 -14.68
CA ILE A 191 1.16 74.34 -15.55
C ILE A 191 1.01 75.67 -16.31
N ALA A 192 2.08 76.47 -16.35
CA ALA A 192 2.07 77.73 -17.11
C ALA A 192 1.82 77.45 -18.61
N PRO A 193 1.00 78.25 -19.32
CA PRO A 193 0.58 77.96 -20.69
C PRO A 193 1.72 77.72 -21.69
N LYS A 194 2.86 78.38 -21.47
CA LYS A 194 4.06 78.19 -22.30
C LYS A 194 4.68 76.79 -22.15
N VAL A 195 4.69 76.25 -20.93
CA VAL A 195 5.23 74.92 -20.65
C VAL A 195 4.27 73.85 -21.17
N ALA A 196 2.96 74.08 -21.05
CA ALA A 196 1.95 73.20 -21.65
C ALA A 196 2.06 73.14 -23.18
N ALA A 197 2.21 74.29 -23.86
CA ALA A 197 2.38 74.34 -25.31
C ALA A 197 3.67 73.67 -25.79
N ALA A 198 4.77 73.79 -25.04
CA ALA A 198 6.03 73.12 -25.37
C ALA A 198 5.92 71.59 -25.21
N LEU A 199 5.28 71.12 -24.14
CA LEU A 199 4.99 69.70 -23.95
C LEU A 199 4.04 69.16 -25.03
N GLU A 200 2.98 69.89 -25.38
CA GLU A 200 2.04 69.50 -26.43
C GLU A 200 2.74 69.44 -27.80
N SER A 201 3.61 70.41 -28.10
CA SER A 201 4.41 70.39 -29.33
C SER A 201 5.39 69.21 -29.37
N ALA A 202 5.95 68.80 -28.22
CA ALA A 202 6.86 67.65 -28.14
C ALA A 202 6.11 66.30 -28.17
N LEU A 203 4.82 66.30 -27.85
CA LEU A 203 3.94 65.12 -27.88
C LEU A 203 3.18 64.96 -29.21
N ARG A 204 3.22 65.95 -30.10
CA ARG A 204 2.73 65.77 -31.47
C ARG A 204 3.76 64.94 -32.23
N ASP A 205 3.36 63.73 -32.62
CA ASP A 205 4.15 62.88 -33.51
C ASP A 205 4.41 63.66 -34.81
N GLU A 206 5.67 63.97 -35.14
CA GLU A 206 5.99 64.68 -36.37
C GLU A 206 5.63 63.80 -37.58
N ASP A 207 4.87 64.36 -38.53
CA ASP A 207 4.44 63.68 -39.75
C ASP A 207 5.67 63.12 -40.50
N GLU A 208 5.62 61.81 -40.80
CA GLU A 208 6.63 61.07 -41.52
C GLU A 208 6.94 61.75 -42.86
N ILE A 209 8.12 62.38 -42.98
CA ILE A 209 8.59 63.04 -44.20
C ILE A 209 8.73 61.98 -45.31
N GLN A 210 7.72 61.87 -46.18
CA GLN A 210 7.78 61.03 -47.37
C GLN A 210 8.69 61.69 -48.43
N VAL A 211 9.92 61.19 -48.53
CA VAL A 211 10.86 61.57 -49.61
C VAL A 211 10.58 60.67 -50.82
N ASP A 212 9.87 61.18 -51.82
CA ASP A 212 9.53 60.48 -53.06
C ASP A 212 10.76 60.38 -53.99
N ALA A 213 11.24 59.15 -54.20
CA ALA A 213 12.32 58.83 -55.11
C ALA A 213 11.85 57.79 -56.14
N SER A 214 11.91 58.21 -57.40
CA SER A 214 11.86 57.41 -58.64
C SER A 214 10.48 57.02 -59.17
N GLY A 215 9.99 57.86 -60.10
CA GLY A 215 9.14 57.39 -61.18
C GLY A 215 9.95 56.59 -62.19
N PHE A 216 9.65 55.30 -62.36
CA PHE A 216 9.94 54.52 -63.57
C PHE A 216 8.85 53.44 -63.76
N HIS A 217 7.77 53.87 -64.42
CA HIS A 217 6.92 53.18 -65.41
C HIS A 217 6.28 51.80 -65.14
N SER A 218 4.95 51.85 -65.00
CA SER A 218 3.91 51.13 -65.76
C SER A 218 4.28 49.93 -66.63
N GLY A 219 3.53 48.83 -66.47
CA GLY A 219 3.23 47.93 -67.59
C GLY A 219 2.73 46.52 -67.26
N SER A 220 1.41 46.35 -67.32
CA SER A 220 0.66 45.12 -67.66
C SER A 220 0.43 44.02 -66.60
N GLY A 221 -0.85 43.81 -66.29
CA GLY A 221 -1.54 42.62 -66.83
C GLY A 221 -1.73 41.40 -65.94
N ALA A 222 -2.91 41.35 -65.31
CA ALA A 222 -3.76 40.17 -65.06
C ALA A 222 -3.34 39.06 -64.05
N THR A 223 -4.24 38.87 -63.07
CA THR A 223 -4.46 37.73 -62.14
C THR A 223 -4.80 36.41 -62.88
N PRO A 224 -4.97 35.19 -62.25
CA PRO A 224 -5.16 34.82 -60.82
C PRO A 224 -4.44 33.46 -60.43
N PRO A 225 -4.89 32.61 -59.47
CA PRO A 225 -4.82 32.79 -58.00
C PRO A 225 -4.25 31.56 -57.21
N ALA A 226 -4.20 31.77 -55.88
CA ALA A 226 -4.39 30.82 -54.77
C ALA A 226 -3.29 29.80 -54.40
N GLY A 227 -2.81 29.92 -53.14
CA GLY A 227 -2.17 28.80 -52.45
C GLY A 227 -1.32 29.13 -51.21
N LEU A 228 -1.93 29.00 -50.04
CA LEU A 228 -1.35 28.45 -48.79
C LEU A 228 -0.27 29.20 -47.97
N LYS A 229 -0.68 29.43 -46.71
CA LYS A 229 -0.05 29.07 -45.42
C LYS A 229 0.68 30.15 -44.58
N LYS A 230 0.20 30.21 -43.33
CA LYS A 230 0.57 30.98 -42.13
C LYS A 230 2.01 30.72 -41.61
N PRO A 231 2.49 31.52 -40.64
CA PRO A 231 2.64 31.00 -39.26
C PRO A 231 2.17 31.99 -38.18
N LYS A 232 1.41 31.56 -37.16
CA LYS A 232 1.83 31.11 -35.81
C LYS A 232 2.56 32.16 -34.97
N SER A 233 1.95 32.58 -33.86
CA SER A 233 2.46 32.30 -32.50
C SER A 233 1.43 32.75 -31.46
N GLY A 234 1.36 32.03 -30.32
CA GLY A 234 0.45 32.39 -29.24
C GLY A 234 0.06 31.20 -28.36
N ARG A 235 0.95 30.81 -27.45
CA ARG A 235 0.65 30.09 -26.21
C ARG A 235 0.91 31.12 -25.07
N PRO A 236 0.47 30.93 -23.81
CA PRO A 236 -0.55 30.02 -23.27
C PRO A 236 -1.62 30.75 -22.47
N ARG A 237 -2.73 30.07 -22.16
CA ARG A 237 -3.24 30.08 -20.79
C ARG A 237 -3.98 28.80 -20.46
N THR A 238 -3.80 28.43 -19.20
CA THR A 238 -4.29 27.30 -18.44
C THR A 238 -5.83 27.21 -18.41
N GLY A 239 -6.35 25.99 -18.47
CA GLY A 239 -7.76 25.70 -18.17
C GLY A 239 -8.09 24.21 -18.29
N ARG A 240 -8.10 23.51 -17.14
CA ARG A 240 -8.82 22.24 -16.90
C ARG A 240 -10.18 22.25 -17.60
N LYS A 241 -10.63 21.12 -18.19
CA LYS A 241 -11.65 20.16 -17.69
C LYS A 241 -11.65 18.92 -18.60
N SER A 242 -11.74 17.71 -18.04
CA SER A 242 -12.57 16.64 -18.61
C SER A 242 -12.78 15.53 -17.59
N SER A 243 -14.04 15.44 -17.17
CA SER A 243 -14.70 14.25 -16.63
C SER A 243 -14.62 13.07 -17.59
N THR A 244 -14.32 11.87 -17.09
CA THR A 244 -14.82 10.62 -17.66
C THR A 244 -15.06 9.59 -16.55
N PRO A 245 -16.20 8.88 -16.56
CA PRO A 245 -16.47 7.79 -15.64
C PRO A 245 -16.06 6.42 -16.21
N THR A 246 -16.16 5.41 -15.36
CA THR A 246 -16.43 3.98 -15.63
C THR A 246 -15.23 3.01 -15.65
N SER A 247 -15.30 2.08 -14.70
CA SER A 247 -14.52 0.85 -14.51
C SER A 247 -15.02 -0.31 -15.42
N PRO A 248 -14.61 -1.58 -15.24
CA PRO A 248 -13.25 -2.12 -15.37
C PRO A 248 -13.19 -3.44 -16.20
N PHE A 249 -11.96 -3.85 -16.57
CA PHE A 249 -11.41 -5.23 -16.68
C PHE A 249 -12.20 -6.34 -17.39
N SER A 250 -11.70 -6.98 -18.47
CA SER A 250 -10.50 -7.87 -18.54
C SER A 250 -10.16 -8.21 -20.02
N PRO A 251 -9.30 -9.20 -20.38
CA PRO A 251 -7.85 -9.39 -20.15
C PRO A 251 -7.07 -9.65 -21.48
N SER A 252 -5.73 -9.49 -21.54
CA SER A 252 -4.78 -10.43 -22.21
C SER A 252 -3.37 -9.87 -22.44
N SER A 253 -2.38 -10.71 -22.11
CA SER A 253 -1.04 -10.91 -22.73
C SER A 253 0.23 -10.35 -22.04
N PRO A 254 1.36 -11.11 -22.12
CA PRO A 254 2.20 -11.41 -20.96
C PRO A 254 3.61 -10.82 -21.02
N GLY A 255 4.08 -10.27 -19.90
CA GLY A 255 5.47 -9.84 -19.68
C GLY A 255 6.22 -10.84 -18.79
N SER A 256 7.47 -11.12 -19.17
CA SER A 256 8.45 -12.03 -18.55
C SER A 256 8.58 -11.97 -17.02
N PRO A 257 8.77 -13.10 -16.32
CA PRO A 257 8.98 -13.13 -14.87
C PRO A 257 10.41 -12.73 -14.48
N LEU A 258 10.51 -11.78 -13.55
CA LEU A 258 11.74 -11.15 -13.04
C LEU A 258 12.46 -11.98 -11.95
N TYR A 259 12.10 -13.25 -11.72
CA TYR A 259 12.71 -14.12 -10.71
C TYR A 259 12.75 -15.59 -11.14
N PRO A 260 13.76 -16.38 -10.72
CA PRO A 260 13.88 -17.79 -11.09
C PRO A 260 12.79 -18.64 -10.42
N GLN A 261 12.13 -19.47 -11.22
CA GLN A 261 11.05 -20.36 -10.81
C GLN A 261 11.62 -21.72 -10.39
N SER A 262 11.26 -22.21 -9.19
CA SER A 262 11.73 -23.48 -8.64
C SER A 262 11.20 -24.68 -9.44
N ARG A 263 12.08 -25.54 -9.95
CA ARG A 263 11.71 -26.81 -10.61
C ARG A 263 11.33 -27.84 -9.54
N GLY A 264 10.07 -28.27 -9.54
CA GLY A 264 9.58 -29.36 -8.68
C GLY A 264 10.16 -30.72 -9.07
N LEU A 265 9.98 -31.69 -8.16
CA LEU A 265 10.49 -33.07 -8.25
C LEU A 265 10.08 -33.79 -9.56
N VAL A 266 11.06 -34.47 -10.16
CA VAL A 266 10.88 -35.37 -11.29
C VAL A 266 10.31 -36.72 -10.77
N PRO A 267 9.16 -37.20 -11.28
CA PRO A 267 8.67 -38.54 -10.96
C PRO A 267 9.58 -39.63 -11.52
N LYS A 268 9.76 -40.72 -10.74
CA LYS A 268 10.49 -41.94 -11.14
C LYS A 268 9.78 -42.71 -12.24
#